data_AF-A0A2E5XWH2-F1
#
_entry.id   AF-A0A2E5XWH2-F1
#
_cell.length_a   1.000
_cell.length_b   1.000
_cell.length_c   1.000
_cell.angle_alpha   90.00
_cell.angle_beta   90.00
_cell.angle_gamma   90.00
#
_symmetry.space_group_name_H-M   'P 1'
#
loop_
_entity.id
_entity.type
_entity.pdbx_description
1 polymer ?
#
loop_
_entity_poly.entity_id
_entity_poly.type
_entity_poly.pdbx_seq_one_letter_code
_entity_poly.pdbx_strand_id
1 'polypeptide(L)' 'YYLNTHGIKADFISVDEKIDIEKIYMLAQDDILLIGNFSRLFVKDFDVVLDTNYYHNPYVNRMWPHIGTFRLFKKKNVR' A
#
# COMPACT_ATOMS: atom_id res chain seq x y z
N TYR A 1 11.57 2.12 6.11
CA TYR A 1 12.78 2.93 6.42
C TYR A 1 12.87 4.19 5.56
N TYR A 2 12.93 4.09 4.22
CA TYR A 2 13.11 5.25 3.31
C TYR A 2 12.10 6.42 3.51
N LEU A 3 10.79 6.16 3.52
CA LEU A 3 9.81 7.26 3.60
C LEU A 3 9.82 7.98 4.95
N ASN A 4 10.05 7.24 6.03
CA ASN A 4 10.18 7.79 7.37
C ASN A 4 11.40 8.71 7.48
N THR A 5 12.53 8.34 6.87
CA THR A 5 13.75 9.18 6.90
C THR A 5 13.63 10.45 6.06
N HIS A 6 12.65 10.55 5.16
CA HIS A 6 12.39 11.75 4.34
C HIS A 6 11.35 12.70 4.97
N GLY A 7 10.99 12.51 6.25
CA GLY A 7 10.16 13.44 7.01
C GLY A 7 8.67 13.42 6.66
N ILE A 8 8.20 12.38 5.96
CA ILE A 8 6.77 12.18 5.72
C ILE A 8 6.09 11.85 7.05
N LYS A 9 5.12 12.68 7.46
CA LYS A 9 4.32 12.46 8.67
C LYS A 9 3.18 11.51 8.36
N ALA A 10 3.40 10.22 8.58
CA ALA A 10 2.41 9.17 8.42
C ALA A 10 2.69 8.01 9.39
N ASP A 11 1.67 7.20 9.66
CA ASP A 11 1.84 5.95 10.39
C ASP A 11 2.39 4.89 9.42
N PHE A 12 3.65 4.48 9.64
CA PHE A 12 4.30 3.49 8.80
C PHE A 12 4.06 2.09 9.34
N ILE A 13 3.45 1.24 8.51
CA ILE A 13 3.23 -0.18 8.81
C ILE A 13 4.00 -0.98 7.76
N SER A 14 5.03 -1.69 8.20
CA SER A 14 5.67 -2.73 7.38
C SER A 14 4.83 -4.00 7.47
N VAL A 15 4.58 -4.63 6.33
CA VAL A 15 3.89 -5.92 6.26
C VAL A 15 4.94 -6.97 5.95
N ASP A 16 5.47 -7.58 7.00
CA ASP A 16 6.43 -8.68 6.88
C ASP A 16 5.75 -10.03 7.18
N GLU A 17 4.76 -10.03 8.07
CA GLU A 17 4.03 -11.23 8.48
C GLU A 17 2.51 -11.08 8.36
N LYS A 18 1.79 -12.21 8.35
CA LYS A 18 0.32 -12.23 8.25
C LYS A 18 -0.37 -11.44 9.38
N ILE A 19 0.25 -11.41 10.56
CA ILE A 19 -0.30 -10.70 11.73
C ILE A 19 -0.32 -9.18 11.53
N ASP A 20 0.53 -8.63 10.67
CA ASP A 20 0.55 -7.20 10.36
C ASP A 20 -0.64 -6.80 9.48
N ILE A 21 -1.11 -7.72 8.63
CA ILE A 21 -2.31 -7.54 7.83
C ILE A 21 -3.55 -7.47 8.73
N GLU A 22 -3.61 -8.30 9.78
CA GLU A 22 -4.71 -8.27 10.76
C GLU A 22 -4.79 -6.94 11.50
N LYS A 23 -3.65 -6.33 11.84
CA LYS A 23 -3.61 -4.98 12.42
C LYS A 23 -4.24 -3.94 11.48
N ILE A 24 -3.97 -4.03 10.16
CA ILE A 24 -4.55 -3.12 9.17
C ILE A 24 -6.08 -3.25 9.10
N TYR A 25 -6.63 -4.47 9.19
CA TYR A 25 -8.08 -4.67 9.22
C TYR A 25 -8.74 -4.06 10.47
N MET A 26 -8.02 -4.01 11.59
CA MET A 26 -8.48 -3.42 12.84
C MET A 26 -8.37 -1.89 12.88
N LEU A 27 -7.61 -1.28 11.98
CA LEU A 27 -7.54 0.18 11.91
C LEU A 27 -8.89 0.74 11.46
N ALA A 28 -9.32 1.79 12.15
CA ALA A 28 -10.48 2.60 11.81
C ALA A 28 -10.11 3.75 10.86
N GLN A 29 -9.01 3.63 10.11
CA GLN A 29 -8.58 4.61 9.13
C GLN A 29 -9.19 4.29 7.77
N ASP A 30 -9.77 5.32 7.16
CA ASP A 30 -10.42 5.22 5.85
C ASP A 30 -9.48 5.54 4.67
N ASP A 31 -8.28 6.07 4.95
CA ASP A 31 -7.32 6.48 3.93
C ASP A 31 -5.94 5.85 4.20
N ILE A 32 -5.71 4.69 3.58
CA ILE A 32 -4.45 3.94 3.71
C ILE A 32 -3.79 3.87 2.34
N LEU A 33 -2.54 4.33 2.26
CA LEU A 33 -1.69 4.22 1.07
C LEU A 33 -0.84 2.96 1.14
N LEU A 34 -1.13 2.01 0.27
CA LEU A 34 -0.35 0.79 0.06
C LEU A 34 0.73 1.02 -0.99
N ILE A 35 1.96 0.61 -0.69
CA ILE A 35 3.11 0.76 -1.60
C ILE A 35 3.63 -0.63 -1.97
N GLY A 36 3.75 -0.90 -3.27
CA GLY A 36 4.11 -2.21 -3.80
C GLY A 36 2.89 -3.07 -4.14
N ASN A 37 3.15 -4.22 -4.77
CA ASN A 37 2.11 -5.10 -5.31
C ASN A 37 1.58 -6.09 -4.27
N PHE A 38 0.93 -5.57 -3.22
CA PHE A 38 0.28 -6.38 -2.17
C PHE A 38 -1.25 -6.30 -2.21
N SER A 39 -1.81 -5.69 -3.27
CA SER A 39 -3.24 -5.45 -3.45
C SER A 39 -4.10 -6.71 -3.21
N ARG A 40 -3.62 -7.86 -3.69
CA ARG A 40 -4.30 -9.17 -3.54
C ARG A 40 -4.57 -9.59 -2.10
N LEU A 41 -3.81 -9.08 -1.13
CA LEU A 41 -3.96 -9.44 0.28
C LEU A 41 -5.16 -8.74 0.94
N PHE A 42 -5.68 -7.66 0.33
CA PHE A 42 -6.68 -6.77 0.94
C PHE A 42 -8.05 -6.79 0.24
N VAL A 43 -8.18 -7.45 -0.91
CA VAL A 43 -9.40 -7.45 -1.75
C VAL A 43 -10.66 -7.99 -1.06
N LYS A 44 -10.53 -8.69 0.07
CA LYS A 44 -11.66 -9.26 0.80
C LYS A 44 -12.48 -8.14 1.45
N ASP A 45 -11.87 -7.37 2.33
CA ASP A 45 -12.55 -6.38 3.19
C ASP A 45 -12.29 -4.92 2.76
N PHE A 46 -11.38 -4.70 1.80
CA PHE A 46 -11.09 -3.39 1.22
C PHE A 46 -11.33 -3.36 -0.30
N ASP A 47 -11.77 -2.20 -0.78
CA ASP A 47 -11.66 -1.82 -2.19
C ASP A 47 -10.26 -1.27 -2.43
N VAL A 48 -9.54 -1.88 -3.36
CA VAL A 48 -8.16 -1.53 -3.69
C VAL A 48 -8.14 -0.78 -5.01
N VAL A 49 -7.80 0.50 -4.97
CA VAL A 49 -7.77 1.37 -6.15
C VAL A 49 -6.33 1.72 -6.48
N LEU A 50 -5.89 1.47 -7.72
CA LEU A 50 -4.58 1.93 -8.18
C LEU A 50 -4.52 3.45 -8.10
N ASP A 51 -3.51 3.98 -7.42
CA ASP A 51 -3.30 5.41 -7.24
C ASP A 51 -2.30 5.92 -8.26
N THR A 52 -1.04 5.49 -8.16
CA THR A 52 0.05 5.98 -9.02
C THR A 52 1.02 4.85 -9.34
N ASN A 53 1.61 4.86 -10.54
CA ASN A 53 2.74 3.99 -10.88
C ASN A 53 4.01 4.83 -11.00
N TYR A 54 5.00 4.52 -10.18
CA TYR A 54 6.31 5.13 -10.23
C TYR A 54 7.25 4.26 -11.04
N TYR A 55 7.99 4.89 -11.94
CA TYR A 55 8.99 4.23 -12.78
C TYR A 55 10.35 4.82 -12.43
N HIS A 56 11.27 3.99 -11.93
CA HIS A 56 12.67 4.39 -11.86
C HIS A 56 13.32 4.10 -13.21
N ASN A 57 13.71 5.15 -13.94
CA ASN A 57 14.56 5.03 -15.13
C ASN A 57 15.94 5.65 -14.85
N PRO A 58 16.97 4.81 -14.67
CA PRO A 58 18.34 5.29 -14.65
C PRO A 58 19.13 4.59 -15.77
N TYR A 59 18.92 4.96 -17.03
CA TYR A 59 19.88 4.77 -18.13
C TYR A 59 20.43 3.33 -18.41
N VAL A 60 19.74 2.22 -18.07
CA VAL A 60 20.19 0.88 -18.52
C VAL A 60 19.07 -0.16 -18.64
N ASN A 61 19.12 -0.92 -19.75
CA ASN A 61 18.21 -1.99 -20.21
C ASN A 61 18.09 -3.21 -19.26
N ARG A 62 17.52 -3.03 -18.07
CA ARG A 62 16.93 -4.14 -17.28
C ARG A 62 15.46 -3.79 -17.01
N MET A 63 14.56 -4.78 -17.08
CA MET A 63 13.12 -4.58 -16.91
C MET A 63 12.83 -3.63 -15.74
N TRP A 64 11.99 -2.64 -16.01
CA TRP A 64 11.87 -1.46 -15.16
C TRP A 64 11.25 -1.86 -13.83
N PRO A 65 11.88 -1.57 -12.68
CA PRO A 65 11.20 -1.69 -11.40
C PRO A 65 10.12 -0.60 -11.36
N HIS A 66 8.90 -1.00 -11.67
CA HIS A 66 7.72 -0.19 -11.41
C HIS A 66 7.27 -0.41 -9.96
N ILE A 67 6.98 0.67 -9.26
CA ILE A 67 6.42 0.64 -7.91
C ILE A 67 5.02 1.22 -8.03
N GLY A 68 4.01 0.35 -7.94
CA GLY A 68 2.62 0.78 -7.85
C GLY A 68 2.26 1.20 -6.44
N THR A 69 1.48 2.27 -6.31
CA THR A 69 0.78 2.64 -5.09
C THR A 69 -0.71 2.42 -5.26
N PHE A 70 -1.38 2.03 -4.18
CA PHE A 70 -2.81 1.75 -4.16
C PHE A 70 -3.42 2.40 -2.94
N ARG A 71 -4.66 2.90 -3.07
CA ARG A 71 -5.47 3.32 -1.92
C ARG A 71 -6.39 2.20 -1.50
N LEU A 72 -6.46 1.98 -0.21
CA LEU A 72 -7.40 1.03 0.40
C LEU A 72 -8.57 1.79 0.99
N PHE A 73 -9.77 1.43 0.58
CA PHE A 73 -11.01 1.93 1.17
C PHE A 73 -11.74 0.76 1.82
N LYS A 74 -12.11 0.89 3.10
CA LYS A 74 -12.84 -0.18 3.77
C LYS A 74 -14.20 -0.36 3.11
N LYS A 75 -14.55 -1.58 2.71
CA LYS A 75 -15.86 -1.85 2.15
C LYS A 75 -16.91 -1.53 3.20
N LYS A 76 -17.78 -0.56 2.91
CA LYS A 76 -18.95 -0.33 3.75
C LYS A 76 -19.88 -1.50 3.53
N ASN A 77 -20.09 -2.31 4.56
CA ASN A 77 -21.22 -3.24 4.59
C ASN A 77 -22.50 -2.39 4.54
N VAL A 78 -23.04 -2.19 3.33
CA VAL A 78 -24.40 -1.71 3.16
C VAL A 78 -25.29 -2.85 3.63
N ARG A 79 -25.81 -2.73 4.86
CA ARG A 79 -26.90 -3.56 5.34
C ARG A 79 -28.20 -3.17 4.66
#